data_AF-F9UGQ8-F1
#
_entry.id   AF-F9UGQ8-F1
#
_cell.length_a   1.000
_cell.length_b   1.000
_cell.length_c   1.000
_cell.angle_alpha   90.00
_cell.angle_beta   90.00
_cell.angle_gamma   90.00
#
_symmetry.space_group_name_H-M   'P 1'
#
loop_
_entity.id
_entity.type
_entity.pdbx_description
1 polymer ?
#
loop_
_entity_poly.entity_id
_entity_poly.type
_entity_poly.pdbx_seq_one_letter_code
_entity_poly.pdbx_strand_id
1 'polypeptide(L)'
;MPVDSPLVSNSDLSRLKPEDLELHLGELIRRYVRHRSADLAERVVEYIEALYLHPDLGPDAERFCAYRRLARHWRWLAQEAATVAH
;
A
#
# COMPACT_ATOMS: atom_id res chain seq x y z
N MET A 1 17.08 -4.19 -17.75
CA MET A 1 15.75 -3.57 -17.96
C MET A 1 15.36 -2.91 -16.65
N PRO A 2 15.35 -1.57 -16.54
CA PRO A 2 14.72 -0.94 -15.39
C PRO A 2 13.22 -1.17 -15.54
N VAL A 3 12.60 -1.82 -14.57
CA VAL A 3 11.14 -1.84 -14.51
C VAL A 3 10.72 -0.43 -14.13
N ASP A 4 10.26 0.34 -15.11
CA ASP A 4 9.46 1.53 -14.89
C ASP A 4 8.39 1.15 -13.86
N SER A 5 8.58 1.60 -12.63
CA SER A 5 7.55 1.50 -11.61
C SER A 5 6.49 2.48 -12.06
N PRO A 6 5.34 2.03 -12.60
CA PRO A 6 4.32 2.98 -12.97
C PRO A 6 3.93 3.66 -11.67
N LEU A 7 3.99 4.99 -11.67
CA LEU A 7 3.30 5.84 -10.71
C LEU A 7 1.81 5.61 -10.98
N VAL A 8 1.29 4.47 -10.51
CA VAL A 8 -0.14 4.18 -10.59
C VAL A 8 -0.78 5.25 -9.72
N SER A 9 -1.46 6.19 -10.36
CA SER A 9 -2.12 7.29 -9.64
C SER A 9 -3.25 6.71 -8.81
N ASN A 10 -3.51 7.28 -7.63
CA ASN A 10 -4.55 6.81 -6.71
C ASN A 10 -5.94 6.63 -7.38
N SER A 11 -6.23 7.43 -8.41
CA SER A 11 -7.44 7.32 -9.23
C SER A 11 -7.53 6.02 -10.06
N ASP A 12 -6.40 5.46 -10.48
CA ASP A 12 -6.36 4.17 -11.18
C ASP A 12 -6.50 2.99 -10.22
N LEU A 13 -6.01 3.11 -8.98
CA LEU A 13 -6.18 2.08 -7.95
C LEU A 13 -7.64 1.86 -7.58
N SER A 14 -8.45 2.92 -7.56
CA SER A 14 -9.89 2.83 -7.26
C SER A 14 -10.71 2.07 -8.32
N ARG A 15 -10.13 1.78 -9.49
CA ARG A 15 -10.76 1.00 -10.57
C ARG A 15 -10.39 -0.48 -10.53
N LEU A 16 -9.36 -0.83 -9.77
CA LEU A 16 -8.93 -2.21 -9.60
C LEU A 16 -9.86 -2.91 -8.62
N LYS A 17 -10.14 -4.19 -8.87
CA LYS A 17 -10.92 -4.97 -7.92
C LYS A 17 -10.16 -5.14 -6.60
N PRO A 18 -10.86 -5.33 -5.47
CA PRO A 18 -10.21 -5.57 -4.19
C PRO A 18 -9.19 -6.72 -4.23
N GLU A 19 -9.47 -7.80 -4.99
CA GLU A 19 -8.56 -8.93 -5.11
C GLU A 19 -7.25 -8.56 -5.81
N ASP A 20 -7.33 -7.72 -6.85
CA ASP A 20 -6.16 -7.23 -7.59
C ASP A 20 -5.31 -6.31 -6.70
N LEU A 21 -5.97 -5.44 -5.93
CA LEU A 21 -5.31 -4.58 -4.94
C LEU A 21 -4.58 -5.40 -3.86
N GLU A 22 -5.21 -6.46 -3.34
CA GLU A 22 -4.58 -7.36 -2.36
C GLU A 22 -3.37 -8.12 -2.96
N LEU A 23 -3.46 -8.55 -4.22
CA LEU A 23 -2.36 -9.21 -4.93
C LEU A 23 -1.15 -8.28 -5.08
N HIS A 24 -1.38 -7.06 -5.56
CA HIS A 24 -0.34 -6.05 -5.74
C HIS A 24 0.24 -5.58 -4.41
N LEU A 25 -0.60 -5.41 -3.38
CA LEU A 25 -0.17 -5.13 -2.01
C LEU A 25 0.81 -6.20 -1.51
N GLY A 26 0.48 -7.48 -1.70
CA GLY A 26 1.37 -8.59 -1.33
C GLY A 26 2.72 -8.53 -2.07
N GLU A 27 2.74 -8.12 -3.33
CA GLU A 27 3.99 -7.95 -4.07
C GLU A 27 4.83 -6.78 -3.54
N LEU A 28 4.20 -5.63 -3.28
CA LEU A 28 4.86 -4.46 -2.71
C LEU A 28 5.48 -4.78 -1.34
N ILE A 29 4.76 -5.49 -0.46
CA ILE A 29 5.28 -5.93 0.84
C ILE A 29 6.50 -6.85 0.64
N ARG A 30 6.44 -7.82 -0.27
CA ARG A 30 7.59 -8.69 -0.57
C ARG A 30 8.79 -7.92 -1.10
N ARG A 31 8.58 -6.91 -1.94
CA ARG A 31 9.65 -6.02 -2.42
C ARG A 31 10.22 -5.17 -1.27
N TYR A 32 9.37 -4.63 -0.40
CA TYR A 32 9.81 -3.85 0.76
C TYR A 32 10.68 -4.68 1.70
N VAL A 33 10.29 -5.92 2.01
CA VAL A 33 11.08 -6.81 2.89
C VAL A 33 12.51 -7.01 2.36
N ARG A 34 12.69 -7.03 1.03
CA ARG A 34 14.02 -7.19 0.40
C ARG A 34 14.84 -5.90 0.33
N HIS A 35 14.19 -4.75 0.14
CA HIS A 35 14.90 -3.50 -0.20
C HIS A 35 14.77 -2.39 0.85
N ARG A 36 13.84 -2.51 1.81
CA ARG A 36 13.51 -1.53 2.87
C ARG A 36 13.55 -0.07 2.40
N SER A 37 12.82 0.22 1.33
CA SER A 37 12.73 1.57 0.74
C SER A 37 11.50 2.31 1.27
N ALA A 38 11.67 3.60 1.57
CA ALA A 38 10.57 4.50 1.96
C ALA A 38 9.47 4.54 0.89
N ASP A 39 9.83 4.71 -0.39
CA ASP A 39 8.88 4.73 -1.52
C ASP A 39 8.02 3.46 -1.59
N LEU A 40 8.62 2.29 -1.31
CA LEU A 40 7.87 1.03 -1.28
C LEU A 40 6.88 0.99 -0.11
N ALA A 41 7.28 1.51 1.06
CA ALA A 41 6.37 1.60 2.21
C ALA A 41 5.24 2.60 1.97
N GLU A 42 5.51 3.74 1.32
CA GLU A 42 4.48 4.72 0.94
C GLU A 42 3.48 4.13 -0.05
N ARG A 43 3.97 3.44 -1.09
CA ARG A 43 3.08 2.70 -2.03
C ARG A 43 2.23 1.66 -1.34
N VAL A 44 2.76 0.96 -0.33
CA VAL A 44 1.95 0.04 0.48
C VAL A 44 0.80 0.77 1.17
N VAL A 45 1.04 1.97 1.71
CA VAL A 45 -0.02 2.79 2.33
C VAL A 45 -1.09 3.17 1.30
N GLU A 46 -0.71 3.60 0.11
CA GLU A 46 -1.65 3.96 -0.98
C GLU A 46 -2.59 2.79 -1.33
N TYR A 47 -2.04 1.57 -1.47
CA TYR A 47 -2.85 0.39 -1.77
C TYR A 47 -3.77 -0.02 -0.62
N ILE A 48 -3.33 0.14 0.63
CA ILE A 48 -4.18 -0.11 1.80
C ILE A 48 -5.33 0.91 1.86
N GLU A 49 -5.06 2.17 1.56
CA GLU A 49 -6.09 3.22 1.49
C GLU A 49 -7.06 2.98 0.34
N ALA A 50 -6.58 2.55 -0.83
CA ALA A 50 -7.43 2.19 -1.96
C ALA A 50 -8.36 1.02 -1.62
N LEU A 51 -7.87 -0.01 -0.92
CA LEU A 51 -8.70 -1.11 -0.41
C LEU A 51 -9.75 -0.63 0.60
N TYR A 52 -9.33 0.25 1.51
CA TYR A 52 -10.19 0.83 2.53
C TYR A 52 -11.33 1.68 1.95
N LEU A 53 -11.07 2.43 0.86
CA LEU A 53 -12.03 3.33 0.21
C LEU A 53 -12.77 2.67 -0.96
N HIS A 54 -12.55 1.37 -1.21
CA HIS A 54 -13.10 0.72 -2.39
C HIS A 54 -14.63 0.59 -2.29
N PRO A 55 -15.41 1.02 -3.31
CA PRO A 55 -16.87 1.03 -3.25
C PRO A 55 -17.50 -0.37 -3.13
N ASP A 56 -16.83 -1.39 -3.67
CA ASP A 56 -17.29 -2.79 -3.58
C ASP A 56 -16.98 -3.44 -2.22
N LEU A 57 -16.18 -2.79 -1.37
CA LEU A 57 -15.98 -3.25 0.00
C LEU A 57 -17.22 -2.84 0.81
N GLY A 58 -18.06 -3.81 1.13
CA GLY A 58 -19.22 -3.58 2.00
C GLY A 58 -18.83 -2.98 3.36
N PRO A 59 -19.78 -2.40 4.11
CA PRO A 59 -19.51 -1.74 5.37
C PRO A 59 -19.15 -2.75 6.47
N ASP A 60 -17.87 -3.08 6.58
CA ASP A 60 -17.31 -3.94 7.63
C ASP A 60 -16.36 -3.16 8.53
N ALA A 61 -16.85 -2.78 9.71
CA ALA A 61 -16.12 -1.98 10.68
C ALA A 61 -14.82 -2.64 11.20
N GLU A 62 -14.81 -3.98 11.32
CA GLU A 62 -13.62 -4.71 11.78
C GLU A 62 -12.53 -4.66 10.71
N ARG A 63 -12.93 -4.92 9.46
CA ARG A 63 -12.03 -4.85 8.30
C ARG A 63 -11.47 -3.44 8.12
N PHE A 64 -12.30 -2.40 8.27
CA PHE A 64 -11.83 -1.00 8.24
C PHE A 64 -10.83 -0.68 9.35
N CYS A 65 -11.07 -1.15 10.57
CA CYS A 65 -10.12 -0.94 11.68
C CYS A 65 -8.79 -1.66 11.42
N ALA A 66 -8.82 -2.85 10.82
CA ALA A 66 -7.63 -3.59 10.43
C ALA A 66 -6.78 -2.82 9.40
N TYR A 67 -7.39 -2.37 8.29
CA TYR A 67 -6.69 -1.59 7.27
C TYR A 67 -6.12 -0.28 7.83
N ARG A 68 -6.88 0.44 8.67
CA ARG A 68 -6.38 1.69 9.28
C ARG A 68 -5.16 1.46 10.18
N ARG A 69 -5.17 0.38 10.97
CA ARG A 69 -4.00 0.01 11.80
C ARG A 69 -2.80 -0.35 10.92
N LEU A 70 -3.03 -1.08 9.83
CA LEU A 70 -2.00 -1.47 8.89
C LEU A 70 -1.38 -0.24 8.20
N ALA A 71 -2.21 0.66 7.66
CA ALA A 71 -1.73 1.90 7.04
C ALA A 71 -0.90 2.75 8.02
N ARG A 72 -1.31 2.85 9.28
CA ARG A 72 -0.53 3.56 10.30
C ARG A 72 0.85 2.93 10.53
N HIS A 73 0.92 1.61 10.61
CA HIS A 73 2.18 0.89 10.77
C HIS A 73 3.12 1.14 9.58
N TRP A 74 2.59 1.09 8.35
CA TRP A 74 3.38 1.32 7.14
C TRP A 74 3.84 2.77 6.97
N ARG A 75 3.05 3.77 7.40
CA ARG A 75 3.51 5.17 7.44
C ARG A 75 4.70 5.34 8.40
N TRP A 76 4.69 4.66 9.53
CA TRP A 76 5.83 4.67 10.45
C TRP A 76 7.07 4.02 9.82
N LEU A 77 6.90 2.87 9.14
CA LEU A 77 7.99 2.22 8.40
C LEU A 77 8.56 3.10 7.28
N ALA A 78 7.72 3.84 6.56
CA ALA A 78 8.16 4.78 5.53
C ALA A 78 9.04 5.89 6.12
N GLN A 79 8.62 6.46 7.26
CA GLN A 79 9.40 7.47 7.98
C GLN A 79 10.73 6.90 8.47
N GLU A 80 10.71 5.70 9.08
CA GLU A 80 11.93 5.03 9.55
C GLU A 80 12.91 4.78 8.38
N ALA A 81 12.43 4.23 7.27
CA ALA A 81 13.25 3.97 6.09
C ALA A 81 13.81 5.27 5.46
N ALA A 82 13.05 6.36 5.48
CA ALA A 82 13.52 7.67 5.01
C ALA A 82 14.64 8.24 5.91
N THR A 83 14.57 8.02 7.22
CA THR A 83 15.61 8.49 8.14
C THR A 83 16.95 7.77 8.00
N VAL A 84 16.95 6.49 7.59
CA VAL A 84 18.17 5.69 7.40
C VAL A 84 18.88 6.00 6.08
N ALA A 85 18.19 6.61 5.12
CA ALA A 85 18.75 6.99 3.82
C ALA A 85 19.46 8.37 3.82
N HIS A 86 19.42 9.10 4.94
CA HIS A 86 20.09 10.38 5.17
C HIS A 86 21.40 10.21 5.96
#